data_AF-A0A662MSS1-F1
#
_entry.id   AF-A0A662MSS1-F1
#
_cell.length_a   1.000
_cell.length_b   1.000
_cell.length_c   1.000
_cell.angle_alpha   90.00
_cell.angle_beta   90.00
_cell.angle_gamma   90.00
#
_symmetry.space_group_name_H-M   'P 1'
#
loop_
_entity.id
_entity.type
_entity.pdbx_description
1 polymer ?
#
loop_
_entity_poly.entity_id
_entity_poly.type
_entity_poly.pdbx_seq_one_letter_code
_entity_poly.pdbx_strand_id
1 'polypeptide(L)'
;ADPSQVTKQAPSGEYLGKGAFMVYGKRNWMHGLPLKLAVGIVKYEDEELPMCGPVDAVKAHTNRYIVIRPGRLKKSELVKKLKHILEKWGYKVSEEDLMAILPPGNGDVEEIRE
;
A
#
# COMPACT_ATOMS: atom_id res chain seq x y z
N ALA A 1 17.17 -10.32 11.57
CA ALA A 1 17.53 -9.16 12.40
C ALA A 1 18.48 -9.66 13.47
N ASP A 2 19.63 -9.02 13.65
CA ASP A 2 20.57 -9.42 14.70
C ASP A 2 20.08 -8.87 16.06
N PRO A 3 19.84 -9.70 17.09
CA PRO A 3 19.32 -9.25 18.38
C PRO A 3 20.24 -8.25 19.10
N SER A 4 21.53 -8.22 18.79
CA SER A 4 22.51 -7.32 19.43
C SER A 4 22.38 -5.86 18.97
N GLN A 5 21.62 -5.59 17.91
CA GLN A 5 21.47 -4.24 17.34
C GLN A 5 20.79 -3.26 18.31
N VAL A 6 19.98 -3.76 19.25
CA VAL A 6 19.22 -2.91 20.18
C VAL A 6 19.52 -3.32 21.62
N THR A 7 19.91 -2.36 22.46
CA THR A 7 20.17 -2.59 23.88
C THR A 7 19.62 -1.46 24.75
N LYS A 8 19.30 -1.79 26.01
CA LYS A 8 19.00 -0.80 27.06
C LYS A 8 20.25 -0.34 27.82
N GLN A 9 21.40 -0.94 27.56
CA GLN A 9 22.66 -0.57 28.17
C GLN A 9 23.25 0.63 27.46
N ALA A 10 23.64 1.65 28.22
CA ALA A 10 24.39 2.78 27.69
C ALA A 10 25.84 2.36 27.42
N PRO A 11 26.53 2.98 26.46
CA PRO A 11 27.99 2.91 26.38
C PRO A 11 28.62 3.34 27.70
N SER A 12 29.83 2.84 27.97
CA SER A 12 30.57 3.21 29.17
C SER A 12 30.76 4.74 29.24
N GLY A 13 30.42 5.34 30.38
CA GLY A 13 30.51 6.79 30.60
C GLY A 13 29.30 7.60 30.14
N GLU A 14 28.30 6.97 29.50
CA GLU A 14 27.05 7.61 29.10
C GLU A 14 25.86 7.12 29.93
N TYR A 15 24.75 7.84 29.89
CA TYR A 15 23.51 7.48 30.57
C TYR A 15 22.33 7.47 29.58
N LEU A 16 21.49 6.43 29.65
CA LEU A 16 20.24 6.36 28.91
C LEU A 16 19.07 6.75 29.81
N GLY A 17 18.24 7.68 29.33
CA GLY A 17 16.99 8.04 30.00
C GLY A 17 16.02 6.86 30.10
N LYS A 18 15.06 6.94 31.03
CA LYS A 18 14.00 5.93 31.15
C LYS A 18 13.22 5.84 29.84
N GLY A 19 13.11 4.64 29.28
CA GLY A 19 12.44 4.37 28.01
C GLY A 19 13.32 4.51 26.77
N ALA A 20 14.59 4.90 26.91
CA ALA A 20 15.52 4.99 25.79
C ALA A 20 16.22 3.64 25.51
N PHE A 21 16.66 3.47 24.27
CA PHE A 21 17.43 2.33 23.79
C PHE A 21 18.59 2.84 22.94
N MET A 22 19.73 2.16 23.01
CA MET A 22 20.83 2.35 22.08
C MET A 22 20.65 1.42 20.88
N VAL A 23 20.79 1.96 19.68
CA VAL A 23 20.69 1.21 18.41
C VAL A 23 22.03 1.29 17.69
N TYR A 24 22.65 0.14 17.47
CA TYR A 24 23.94 0.03 16.78
C TYR A 24 23.78 -0.31 15.30
N GLY A 25 24.84 -0.14 14.52
CA GLY A 25 24.88 -0.49 13.10
C GLY A 25 24.67 0.70 12.15
N LYS A 26 24.73 0.41 10.85
CA LYS A 26 24.64 1.44 9.80
C LYS A 26 23.20 1.90 9.63
N ARG A 27 22.97 3.21 9.72
CA ARG A 27 21.67 3.82 9.37
C ARG A 27 21.47 3.77 7.86
N ASN A 28 20.47 3.02 7.42
CA ASN A 28 20.07 2.94 6.01
C ASN A 28 18.89 3.88 5.77
N TRP A 29 19.16 5.03 5.18
CA TRP A 29 18.13 5.97 4.77
C TRP A 29 17.55 5.55 3.42
N MET A 30 16.26 5.23 3.40
CA MET A 30 15.54 4.97 2.16
C MET A 30 14.76 6.23 1.79
N HIS A 31 15.20 6.90 0.74
CA HIS A 31 14.56 8.11 0.22
C HIS A 31 13.85 7.81 -1.10
N GLY A 32 12.77 8.54 -1.37
CA GLY A 32 12.05 8.44 -2.65
C GLY A 32 11.43 7.06 -2.91
N LEU A 33 11.08 6.32 -1.86
CA LEU A 33 10.40 5.04 -2.02
C LEU A 33 9.07 5.25 -2.77
N PRO A 34 8.87 4.63 -3.94
CA PRO A 34 7.65 4.78 -4.69
C PRO A 34 6.50 4.11 -3.93
N LEU A 35 5.55 4.90 -3.47
CA LEU A 35 4.32 4.41 -2.84
C LEU A 35 3.31 4.08 -3.92
N LYS A 36 3.25 2.81 -4.30
CA LYS A 36 2.31 2.29 -5.29
C LYS A 36 1.46 1.18 -4.69
N LEU A 37 0.17 1.22 -4.99
CA LEU A 37 -0.76 0.14 -4.71
C LEU A 37 -1.41 -0.29 -6.02
N ALA A 38 -1.86 -1.53 -6.08
CA ALA A 38 -2.68 -2.02 -7.17
C ALA A 38 -4.12 -2.22 -6.70
N VAL A 39 -5.06 -1.98 -7.60
CA VAL A 39 -6.48 -2.24 -7.44
C VAL A 39 -6.90 -3.21 -8.54
N GLY A 40 -7.52 -4.32 -8.18
CA GLY A 40 -7.97 -5.33 -9.14
C GLY A 40 -9.12 -6.16 -8.57
N ILE A 41 -9.67 -7.05 -9.40
CA ILE A 41 -10.67 -8.02 -8.97
C ILE A 41 -9.96 -9.34 -8.71
N VAL A 42 -10.17 -9.89 -7.51
CA VAL A 42 -9.64 -11.19 -7.10
C VAL A 42 -10.79 -12.16 -6.91
N LYS A 43 -10.56 -13.42 -7.27
CA LYS A 43 -11.52 -14.50 -7.02
C LYS A 43 -11.23 -15.11 -5.65
N TYR A 44 -12.16 -15.00 -4.72
CA TYR A 44 -12.07 -15.57 -3.38
C TYR A 44 -13.36 -16.31 -3.06
N GLU A 45 -13.27 -17.59 -2.69
CA GLU A 45 -14.43 -18.44 -2.37
C GLU A 45 -15.54 -18.40 -3.45
N ASP A 46 -15.13 -18.43 -4.73
CA ASP A 46 -15.98 -18.33 -5.92
C ASP A 46 -16.70 -16.98 -6.15
N GLU A 47 -16.42 -15.98 -5.34
CA GLU A 47 -16.88 -14.60 -5.54
C GLU A 47 -15.78 -13.69 -6.11
N GLU A 48 -16.19 -12.73 -6.94
CA GLU A 48 -15.33 -11.71 -7.52
C GLU A 48 -15.35 -10.45 -6.64
N LEU A 49 -14.25 -10.18 -5.94
CA LEU A 49 -14.17 -9.08 -4.97
C LEU A 49 -13.11 -8.05 -5.38
N PRO A 50 -13.39 -6.75 -5.21
CA PRO A 50 -12.40 -5.71 -5.43
C PRO A 50 -11.36 -5.73 -4.30
N MET A 51 -10.08 -5.73 -4.65
CA MET A 51 -8.97 -5.73 -3.71
C MET A 51 -8.03 -4.55 -3.99
N CYS A 52 -7.52 -3.94 -2.93
CA CYS A 52 -6.45 -2.95 -2.96
C CYS A 52 -5.27 -3.46 -2.13
N GLY A 53 -4.06 -3.41 -2.66
CA GLY A 53 -2.87 -3.90 -1.95
C GLY A 53 -1.56 -3.62 -2.66
N PRO A 54 -0.43 -4.15 -2.13
CA PRO A 54 0.85 -4.08 -2.82
C PRO A 54 0.76 -4.63 -4.24
N VAL A 55 1.48 -4.01 -5.18
CA VAL A 55 1.43 -4.36 -6.60
C VAL A 55 1.73 -5.84 -6.82
N ASP A 56 2.74 -6.38 -6.14
CA ASP A 56 3.15 -7.78 -6.28
C ASP A 56 2.07 -8.76 -5.80
N ALA A 57 1.33 -8.40 -4.74
CA ALA A 57 0.25 -9.23 -4.20
C ALA A 57 -0.93 -9.29 -5.17
N VAL A 58 -1.40 -8.14 -5.66
CA VAL A 58 -2.54 -8.10 -6.59
C VAL A 58 -2.18 -8.80 -7.91
N LYS A 59 -0.97 -8.57 -8.42
CA LYS A 59 -0.47 -9.25 -9.62
C LYS A 59 -0.45 -10.78 -9.52
N ALA A 60 -0.26 -11.33 -8.31
CA ALA A 60 -0.28 -12.77 -8.09
C ALA A 60 -1.70 -13.37 -8.15
N HIS A 61 -2.74 -12.57 -7.90
CA HIS A 61 -4.13 -13.02 -7.80
C HIS A 61 -4.99 -12.60 -8.99
N THR A 62 -4.54 -11.65 -9.82
CA THR A 62 -5.29 -11.21 -10.99
C THR A 62 -4.38 -10.73 -12.12
N ASN A 63 -4.80 -11.00 -13.35
CA ASN A 63 -4.11 -10.56 -14.56
C ASN A 63 -4.36 -9.08 -14.86
N ARG A 64 -5.52 -8.55 -14.42
CA ARG A 64 -5.96 -7.18 -14.69
C ARG A 64 -5.95 -6.35 -13.42
N TYR A 65 -5.17 -5.28 -13.42
CA TYR A 65 -5.07 -4.40 -12.26
C TYR A 65 -4.68 -2.98 -12.64
N ILE A 66 -5.00 -2.05 -11.75
CA ILE A 66 -4.77 -0.62 -11.91
C ILE A 66 -3.81 -0.19 -10.81
N VAL A 67 -2.66 0.37 -11.19
CA VAL A 67 -1.69 0.89 -10.23
C VAL A 67 -2.04 2.33 -9.89
N ILE A 68 -2.17 2.61 -8.59
CA ILE A 68 -2.43 3.93 -8.01
C ILE A 68 -1.26 4.37 -7.14
N ARG A 69 -1.12 5.68 -6.99
CA ARG A 69 -0.13 6.33 -6.12
C ARG A 69 -0.74 7.53 -5.39
N PRO A 70 -0.16 7.99 -4.27
CA PRO A 70 -0.54 9.27 -3.68
C PRO A 70 -0.45 10.41 -4.70
N GLY A 71 -1.47 11.26 -4.73
CA GLY A 71 -1.70 12.17 -5.85
C GLY A 71 -2.60 13.35 -5.51
N ARG A 72 -3.14 14.01 -6.54
CA ARG A 72 -3.97 15.21 -6.37
C ARG A 72 -5.46 14.94 -6.40
N LEU A 73 -5.92 13.88 -7.08
CA LEU A 73 -7.35 13.63 -7.19
C LEU A 73 -7.94 13.23 -5.83
N LYS A 74 -9.13 13.75 -5.55
CA LYS A 74 -9.89 13.36 -4.36
C LYS A 74 -10.26 11.89 -4.45
N LYS A 75 -10.33 11.21 -3.30
CA LYS A 75 -10.70 9.80 -3.20
C LYS A 75 -11.99 9.46 -3.98
N SER A 76 -13.03 10.27 -3.85
CA SER A 76 -14.31 10.06 -4.55
C SER A 76 -14.19 10.13 -6.08
N GLU A 77 -13.33 11.00 -6.60
CA GLU A 77 -13.08 11.11 -8.05
C GLU A 77 -12.25 9.93 -8.55
N LEU A 78 -11.27 9.49 -7.75
CA LEU A 78 -10.47 8.30 -8.03
C LEU A 78 -11.37 7.06 -8.10
N VAL A 79 -12.29 6.89 -7.15
CA VAL A 79 -13.24 5.76 -7.13
C VAL A 79 -14.09 5.72 -8.40
N LYS A 80 -14.64 6.85 -8.85
CA LYS A 80 -15.41 6.92 -10.09
C LYS A 80 -14.59 6.52 -11.31
N LYS A 81 -13.32 6.94 -11.37
CA LYS A 81 -12.40 6.54 -12.45
C LYS A 81 -12.11 5.04 -12.42
N LEU A 82 -11.80 4.49 -11.25
CA LEU A 82 -11.51 3.06 -11.08
C LEU A 82 -12.71 2.21 -11.46
N LYS A 83 -13.91 2.58 -10.98
CA LYS A 83 -15.17 1.92 -11.33
C LYS A 83 -15.38 1.87 -12.83
N HIS A 84 -15.21 3.00 -13.52
CA HIS A 84 -15.38 3.05 -14.98
C HIS A 84 -14.40 2.14 -15.74
N ILE A 85 -13.16 1.99 -15.24
CA ILE A 85 -12.18 1.08 -15.84
C ILE A 85 -12.57 -0.39 -15.58
N LEU A 86 -12.98 -0.72 -14.35
CA LEU A 86 -13.40 -2.07 -13.99
C LEU A 86 -14.68 -2.50 -14.73
N GLU A 87 -15.63 -1.59 -14.92
CA GLU A 87 -16.85 -1.81 -15.71
C GLU A 87 -16.53 -2.09 -17.19
N LYS A 88 -15.54 -1.41 -17.77
CA LYS A 88 -15.07 -1.70 -19.14
C LYS A 88 -14.51 -3.11 -19.30
N TRP A 89 -13.94 -3.66 -18.23
CA TRP A 89 -13.45 -5.03 -18.21
C TRP A 89 -14.53 -6.07 -17.95
N GLY A 90 -15.77 -5.64 -17.71
CA GLY A 90 -16.94 -6.49 -17.48
C GLY A 90 -17.30 -6.73 -16.01
N TYR A 91 -16.56 -6.12 -15.07
CA TYR A 91 -16.81 -6.30 -13.63
C TYR A 91 -17.81 -5.28 -13.11
N LYS A 92 -18.78 -5.75 -12.30
CA LYS A 92 -19.71 -4.87 -11.59
C LYS A 92 -19.22 -4.66 -10.16
N VAL A 93 -18.93 -3.42 -9.81
CA VAL A 93 -18.40 -3.06 -8.48
C VAL A 93 -19.14 -1.84 -7.95
N SER A 94 -19.48 -1.85 -6.66
CA SER A 94 -20.10 -0.69 -6.01
C SER A 94 -19.05 0.39 -5.68
N GLU A 95 -19.49 1.65 -5.61
CA GLU A 95 -18.60 2.75 -5.20
C GLU A 95 -18.24 2.67 -3.71
N GLU A 96 -19.12 2.06 -2.91
CA GLU A 96 -18.94 1.88 -1.47
C GLU A 96 -17.83 0.88 -1.18
N ASP A 97 -17.80 -0.25 -1.90
CA ASP A 97 -16.74 -1.25 -1.77
C ASP A 97 -15.37 -0.65 -2.15
N LEU A 98 -15.32 0.08 -3.27
CA LEU A 98 -14.09 0.76 -3.70
C LEU A 98 -13.65 1.84 -2.71
N MET A 99 -14.60 2.58 -2.12
CA MET A 99 -14.29 3.56 -1.07
C MET A 99 -13.74 2.89 0.20
N ALA A 100 -14.24 1.71 0.56
CA ALA A 100 -13.82 0.98 1.75
C ALA A 100 -12.41 0.40 1.64
N ILE A 101 -12.04 -0.16 0.48
CA ILE A 101 -10.74 -0.81 0.28
C ILE A 101 -9.58 0.17 0.06
N LEU A 102 -9.86 1.38 -0.43
CA LEU A 102 -8.83 2.35 -0.76
C LEU A 102 -8.29 3.04 0.50
N PRO A 103 -6.99 3.34 0.57
CA PRO A 103 -6.44 4.11 1.68
C PRO A 103 -7.07 5.51 1.75
N PRO A 104 -7.03 6.17 2.92
CA PRO A 104 -7.45 7.55 3.04
C PRO A 104 -6.52 8.49 2.27
N GLY A 105 -7.04 9.64 1.86
CA GLY A 105 -6.28 10.69 1.18
C GLY A 105 -6.55 10.78 -0.32
N ASN A 106 -5.69 11.54 -1.00
CA ASN A 106 -5.76 11.78 -2.43
C ASN A 106 -4.84 10.83 -3.19
N GLY A 107 -5.23 10.43 -4.39
CA GLY A 107 -4.48 9.47 -5.19
C GLY A 107 -4.67 9.68 -6.67
N ASP A 108 -3.68 9.30 -7.46
CA ASP A 108 -3.72 9.35 -8.92
C ASP A 108 -3.52 7.94 -9.48
N VAL A 109 -4.10 7.68 -10.65
CA VAL A 109 -3.82 6.47 -11.43
C VAL A 109 -2.47 6.66 -12.13
N GLU A 110 -1.58 5.69 -11.95
CA GLU A 110 -0.26 5.70 -12.56
C GLU A 110 -0.19 4.80 -13.79
N GLU A 111 -0.75 3.58 -13.71
CA GLU A 111 -0.66 2.59 -14.77
C GLU A 111 -1.92 1.70 -14.79
N ILE A 112 -2.32 1.25 -15.98
CA ILE A 112 -3.43 0.32 -16.18
C ILE A 112 -2.87 -0.93 -16.88
N ARG A 113 -3.11 -2.11 -16.30
CA ARG A 113 -2.69 -3.41 -16.84
C ARG A 113 -3.94 -4.24 -17.17
N GLU A 114 -4.07 -4.58 -18.45
CA GLU A 114 -5.22 -5.29 -19.06
C GLU A 114 -4.95 -6.76 -19.38
#